data_AF-A0A958U769-F1
#
_entry.id   AF-A0A958U769-F1
#
_cell.length_a   1.000
_cell.length_b   1.000
_cell.length_c   1.000
_cell.angle_alpha   90.00
_cell.angle_beta   90.00
_cell.angle_gamma   90.00
#
_symmetry.space_group_name_H-M   'P 1'
#
loop_
_entity.id
_entity.type
_entity.pdbx_description
1 polymer ?
#
loop_
_entity_poly.entity_id
_entity_poly.type
_entity_poly.pdbx_seq_one_letter_code
_entity_poly.pdbx_strand_id
1 'polypeptide(L)'
;EKLKATKDPKEQAKIKAEMEKKMGQIQKTNPPVAAETVTNTSSDDNKGGSTKPMEKPKVTPNVTKGKPTVAMKDEKIATAKEKIEKDRNDLAVKREMLAKANAKIEDARARLAKEKEEGNLTKGDIISKEAKINAAEAKVKRLEAAIKAAETKYAEKESKLSDFSKNQKQ
;
A
#
# COMPACT_ATOMS: atom_id res chain seq x y z
N GLU A 1 8.42 -15.03 9.28
CA GLU A 1 8.76 -16.03 10.31
C GLU A 1 7.54 -16.92 10.46
N LYS A 2 7.65 -18.22 10.14
CA LYS A 2 6.50 -19.12 10.24
C LYS A 2 6.23 -19.30 11.74
N LEU A 3 5.06 -18.86 12.20
CA LEU A 3 4.56 -19.09 13.57
C LEU A 3 4.70 -20.58 13.87
N LYS A 4 5.69 -20.96 14.69
CA LYS A 4 5.74 -22.30 15.28
C LYS A 4 4.55 -22.37 16.23
N ALA A 5 3.58 -23.20 15.91
CA ALA A 5 2.49 -23.52 16.82
C ALA A 5 3.10 -24.15 18.08
N THR A 6 3.10 -23.40 19.17
CA THR A 6 3.49 -23.92 20.49
C THR A 6 2.36 -24.85 20.96
N LYS A 7 2.72 -26.09 21.31
CA LYS A 7 1.77 -27.12 21.79
C LYS A 7 1.37 -26.91 23.25
N ASP A 8 1.89 -25.89 23.92
CA ASP A 8 1.58 -25.56 25.31
C ASP A 8 0.31 -24.69 25.40
N PRO A 9 -0.77 -25.18 26.05
CA PRO A 9 -2.01 -24.43 26.21
C PRO A 9 -1.83 -23.08 26.91
N LYS A 10 -0.84 -22.95 27.81
CA LYS A 10 -0.57 -21.71 28.54
C LYS A 10 0.08 -20.65 27.64
N GLU A 11 0.92 -21.05 26.71
CA GLU A 11 1.51 -20.13 25.73
C GLU A 11 0.49 -19.69 24.68
N GLN A 12 -0.40 -20.58 24.24
CA GLN A 12 -1.50 -20.20 23.34
C GLN A 12 -2.45 -19.18 23.99
N ALA A 13 -2.77 -19.35 25.27
CA ALA A 13 -3.58 -18.40 26.02
C ALA A 13 -2.91 -17.01 26.11
N LYS A 14 -1.59 -16.96 26.35
CA LYS A 14 -0.83 -15.70 26.37
C LYS A 14 -0.82 -15.01 25.01
N ILE A 15 -0.58 -15.76 23.93
CA ILE A 15 -0.57 -15.23 22.56
C ILE A 15 -1.95 -14.68 22.17
N LYS A 16 -3.03 -15.39 22.55
CA LYS A 16 -4.40 -14.93 22.29
C LYS A 16 -4.72 -13.64 23.05
N ALA A 17 -4.36 -13.56 24.33
CA ALA A 17 -4.55 -12.35 25.13
C ALA A 17 -3.73 -11.16 24.60
N GLU A 18 -2.52 -11.40 24.10
CA GLU A 18 -1.68 -10.34 23.52
C GLU A 18 -2.25 -9.83 22.18
N MET A 19 -2.78 -10.72 21.33
CA MET A 19 -3.46 -10.33 20.09
C MET A 19 -4.75 -9.54 20.34
N GLU A 20 -5.54 -9.94 21.35
CA GLU A 20 -6.77 -9.23 21.72
C GLU A 20 -6.47 -7.83 22.26
N LYS A 21 -5.41 -7.69 23.07
CA LYS A 21 -4.94 -6.38 23.55
C LYS A 21 -4.47 -5.47 22.42
N LYS A 22 -3.78 -6.02 21.41
CA LYS A 22 -3.35 -5.28 20.21
C LYS A 22 -4.54 -4.85 19.34
N MET A 23 -5.53 -5.73 19.14
CA MET A 23 -6.78 -5.40 18.43
C MET A 23 -7.58 -4.30 19.14
N GLY A 24 -7.67 -4.35 20.48
CA GLY A 24 -8.34 -3.32 21.27
C GLY A 24 -7.64 -1.96 21.24
N GLN A 25 -6.32 -1.91 21.07
CA GLN A 25 -5.59 -0.66 20.85
C GLN A 25 -5.83 -0.06 19.47
N ILE A 26 -5.94 -0.89 18.42
CA ILE A 26 -6.16 -0.42 17.04
C ILE A 26 -7.56 0.19 16.87
N GLN A 27 -8.57 -0.30 17.61
CA GLN A 27 -9.93 0.26 17.58
C GLN A 27 -10.06 1.61 18.32
N LYS A 28 -9.16 1.93 19.25
CA LYS A 28 -9.18 3.22 19.96
C LYS A 28 -8.58 4.37 19.16
N THR A 29 -7.79 4.08 18.11
CA THR A 29 -7.11 5.09 17.29
C THR A 29 -7.81 5.39 15.97
N ASN A 30 -8.90 4.70 15.65
CA ASN A 30 -9.77 4.99 14.50
C ASN A 30 -11.24 4.85 14.95
N PRO A 31 -11.93 5.94 15.34
CA PRO A 31 -13.38 5.87 15.45
C PRO A 31 -13.96 5.49 14.08
N PRO A 32 -15.00 4.65 14.03
CA PRO A 32 -15.73 4.41 12.80
C PRO A 32 -16.32 5.75 12.34
N VAL A 33 -16.00 6.15 11.10
CA VAL A 33 -16.63 7.29 10.45
C VAL A 33 -18.12 6.98 10.41
N ALA A 34 -18.89 7.71 11.22
CA ALA A 34 -20.33 7.68 11.19
C ALA A 34 -20.78 7.95 9.76
N ALA A 35 -21.58 7.04 9.21
CA ALA A 35 -22.29 7.30 7.97
C ALA A 35 -23.18 8.53 8.22
N GLU A 36 -22.81 9.66 7.65
CA GLU A 36 -23.67 10.84 7.54
C GLU A 36 -24.89 10.43 6.71
N THR A 37 -25.93 9.98 7.41
CA THR A 37 -27.28 9.99 6.91
C THR A 37 -27.73 11.45 6.98
N VAL A 38 -27.65 12.14 5.85
CA VAL A 38 -28.29 13.44 5.68
C VAL A 38 -29.80 13.21 5.66
N THR A 39 -30.39 13.19 6.86
CA THR A 39 -31.83 13.36 7.06
C THR A 39 -32.15 14.83 6.87
N ASN A 40 -32.59 15.23 5.67
CA ASN A 40 -33.30 16.48 5.51
C ASN A 40 -34.72 16.32 6.09
N THR A 41 -34.84 16.56 7.39
CA THR A 41 -36.10 17.00 8.00
C THR A 41 -36.24 18.49 7.73
N SER A 42 -37.03 18.86 6.73
CA SER A 42 -37.65 20.18 6.70
C SER A 42 -39.13 19.97 6.91
N SER A 43 -39.58 20.38 8.09
CA SER A 43 -40.98 20.55 8.43
C SER A 43 -41.65 21.45 7.38
N ASP A 44 -42.78 20.99 6.89
CA ASP A 44 -43.84 21.81 6.34
C ASP A 44 -44.21 22.92 7.34
N ASP A 45 -44.26 24.16 6.85
CA ASP A 45 -45.35 25.06 7.23
C ASP A 45 -45.92 25.69 5.95
N ASN A 46 -47.16 25.27 5.69
CA ASN A 46 -48.00 25.64 4.57
C ASN A 46 -48.56 27.06 4.77
N LYS A 47 -48.40 27.94 3.79
CA LYS A 47 -49.46 28.90 3.42
C LYS A 47 -49.55 29.05 1.89
N GLY A 48 -50.39 28.20 1.31
CA GLY A 48 -51.53 28.61 0.49
C GLY A 48 -51.27 29.36 -0.82
N GLY A 49 -51.60 28.72 -1.94
CA GLY A 49 -51.82 29.45 -3.19
C GLY A 49 -51.81 28.59 -4.44
N SER A 50 -52.94 27.91 -4.70
CA SER A 50 -53.43 27.41 -6.00
C SER A 50 -52.59 27.71 -7.26
N THR A 51 -52.19 26.66 -7.99
CA THR A 51 -52.40 26.54 -9.45
C THR A 51 -52.20 25.10 -9.94
N LYS A 52 -53.18 24.60 -10.72
CA LYS A 52 -53.26 23.46 -11.66
C LYS A 52 -52.10 22.44 -11.77
N PRO A 53 -52.42 21.13 -11.95
CA PRO A 53 -51.42 20.09 -12.17
C PRO A 53 -50.87 20.18 -13.60
N MET A 54 -49.69 20.79 -13.78
CA MET A 54 -48.83 20.46 -14.91
C MET A 54 -48.16 19.12 -14.59
N GLU A 55 -48.24 18.18 -15.53
CA GLU A 55 -47.54 16.91 -15.51
C GLU A 55 -46.09 17.10 -15.02
N LYS A 56 -45.74 16.42 -13.93
CA LYS A 56 -44.35 16.34 -13.50
C LYS A 56 -43.54 15.76 -14.66
N PRO A 57 -42.45 16.40 -15.13
CA PRO A 57 -41.51 15.72 -15.98
C PRO A 57 -41.02 14.50 -15.20
N LYS A 58 -41.31 13.32 -15.73
CA LYS A 58 -40.74 12.06 -15.25
C LYS A 58 -39.24 12.20 -15.49
N VAL A 59 -38.48 12.59 -14.46
CA VAL A 59 -37.03 12.49 -14.47
C VAL A 59 -36.73 11.00 -14.42
N THR A 60 -36.77 10.37 -15.59
CA THR A 60 -35.98 9.19 -15.83
C THR A 60 -34.54 9.63 -15.56
N PRO A 61 -33.79 9.00 -14.64
CA PRO A 61 -32.35 9.13 -14.66
C PRO A 61 -31.92 8.46 -15.96
N ASN A 62 -31.91 9.24 -17.04
CA ASN A 62 -31.24 8.86 -18.24
C ASN A 62 -29.77 8.78 -17.81
N VAL A 63 -29.30 7.58 -17.52
CA VAL A 63 -27.87 7.28 -17.50
C VAL A 63 -27.44 7.45 -18.95
N THR A 64 -27.28 8.71 -19.35
CA THR A 64 -26.72 9.06 -20.62
C THR A 64 -25.31 8.49 -20.54
N LYS A 65 -25.10 7.35 -21.21
CA LYS A 65 -23.78 6.87 -21.61
C LYS A 65 -23.24 7.86 -22.64
N GLY A 66 -23.14 9.12 -22.23
CA GLY A 66 -22.59 10.22 -23.00
C GLY A 66 -21.07 10.08 -22.99
N LYS A 67 -20.45 10.51 -24.09
CA LYS A 67 -19.00 10.64 -24.20
C LYS A 67 -18.50 11.42 -22.97
N PRO A 68 -17.46 10.94 -22.26
CA PRO A 68 -16.95 11.62 -21.07
C PRO A 68 -16.53 13.05 -21.41
N THR A 69 -16.89 14.00 -20.55
CA THR A 69 -16.53 15.42 -20.70
C THR A 69 -15.04 15.63 -20.48
N VAL A 70 -14.48 16.72 -21.03
CA VAL A 70 -13.04 17.06 -20.88
C VAL A 70 -12.65 17.13 -19.39
N ALA A 71 -13.47 17.76 -18.55
CA ALA A 71 -13.26 17.82 -17.10
C ALA A 71 -13.15 16.43 -16.45
N MET A 72 -14.03 15.48 -16.81
CA MET A 72 -13.97 14.09 -16.29
C MET A 72 -12.73 13.33 -16.78
N LYS A 73 -12.17 13.70 -17.93
CA LYS A 73 -10.96 13.09 -18.49
C LYS A 73 -9.71 13.65 -17.82
N ASP A 74 -9.68 14.96 -17.55
CA ASP A 74 -8.59 15.64 -16.84
C ASP A 74 -8.51 15.19 -15.37
N GLU A 75 -9.64 15.03 -14.70
CA GLU A 75 -9.70 14.51 -13.33
C GLU A 75 -9.13 13.08 -13.24
N LYS A 76 -9.46 12.21 -14.20
CA LYS A 76 -8.88 10.86 -14.28
C LYS A 76 -7.37 10.89 -14.50
N ILE A 77 -6.86 11.83 -15.29
CA ILE A 77 -5.43 12.01 -15.52
C ILE A 77 -4.75 12.48 -14.23
N ALA A 78 -5.33 13.44 -13.51
CA ALA A 78 -4.80 13.95 -12.26
C ALA A 78 -4.67 12.84 -11.20
N THR A 79 -5.75 12.08 -10.97
CA THR A 79 -5.75 10.94 -10.04
C THR A 79 -4.72 9.87 -10.42
N ALA A 80 -4.54 9.60 -11.73
CA ALA A 80 -3.53 8.65 -12.19
C ALA A 80 -2.10 9.16 -11.96
N LYS A 81 -1.84 10.46 -12.13
CA LYS A 81 -0.53 11.08 -11.85
C LYS A 81 -0.18 10.99 -10.37
N GLU A 82 -1.10 11.37 -9.49
CA GLU A 82 -0.89 11.27 -8.03
C GLU A 82 -0.57 9.83 -7.60
N LYS A 83 -1.28 8.86 -8.18
CA LYS A 83 -1.00 7.45 -7.90
C LYS A 83 0.40 7.02 -8.34
N ILE A 84 0.84 7.44 -9.54
CA ILE A 84 2.19 7.14 -10.05
C ILE A 84 3.25 7.78 -9.16
N GLU A 85 3.02 9.00 -8.67
CA GLU A 85 3.94 9.70 -7.79
C GLU A 85 4.08 9.02 -6.42
N LYS A 86 2.97 8.59 -5.82
CA LYS A 86 3.00 7.77 -4.61
C LYS A 86 3.76 6.46 -4.83
N ASP A 87 3.46 5.76 -5.93
CA ASP A 87 4.11 4.53 -6.32
C ASP A 87 5.65 4.74 -6.51
N ARG A 88 6.10 5.89 -7.02
CA ARG A 88 7.54 6.28 -7.12
C ARG A 88 8.18 6.50 -5.77
N ASN A 89 7.52 7.20 -4.86
CA ASN A 89 8.04 7.44 -3.51
C ASN A 89 8.23 6.11 -2.75
N ASP A 90 7.27 5.20 -2.85
CA ASP A 90 7.39 3.85 -2.28
C ASP A 90 8.58 3.07 -2.85
N LEU A 91 8.85 3.24 -4.16
CA LEU A 91 10.01 2.62 -4.81
C LEU A 91 11.32 3.22 -4.30
N ALA A 92 11.39 4.54 -4.12
CA ALA A 92 12.56 5.21 -3.57
C ALA A 92 12.90 4.69 -2.16
N VAL A 93 11.90 4.55 -1.30
CA VAL A 93 12.06 3.96 0.04
C VAL A 93 12.58 2.52 -0.04
N LYS A 94 12.06 1.70 -0.95
CA LYS A 94 12.55 0.31 -1.15
C LYS A 94 14.00 0.27 -1.62
N ARG A 95 14.40 1.18 -2.52
CA ARG A 95 15.80 1.29 -2.97
C ARG A 95 16.72 1.69 -1.82
N GLU A 96 16.29 2.59 -0.95
CA GLU A 96 17.06 2.96 0.24
C GLU A 96 17.21 1.79 1.23
N MET A 97 16.12 1.04 1.47
CA MET A 97 16.15 -0.17 2.29
C MET A 97 17.08 -1.23 1.69
N LEU A 98 17.09 -1.39 0.37
CA LEU A 98 17.98 -2.29 -0.34
C LEU A 98 19.44 -1.87 -0.14
N ALA A 99 19.77 -0.59 -0.31
CA ALA A 99 21.12 -0.08 -0.10
C ALA A 99 21.62 -0.32 1.33
N LYS A 100 20.76 -0.04 2.33
CA LYS A 100 21.04 -0.32 3.75
C LYS A 100 21.25 -1.81 4.03
N ALA A 101 20.49 -2.69 3.37
CA ALA A 101 20.63 -4.13 3.53
C ALA A 101 21.95 -4.64 2.92
N ASN A 102 22.32 -4.13 1.74
CA ASN A 102 23.60 -4.45 1.10
C ASN A 102 24.79 -3.99 1.95
N ALA A 103 24.77 -2.77 2.47
CA ALA A 103 25.83 -2.28 3.35
C ALA A 103 26.03 -3.19 4.58
N LYS A 104 24.94 -3.62 5.23
CA LYS A 104 25.01 -4.55 6.37
C LYS A 104 25.58 -5.92 6.01
N ILE A 105 25.34 -6.40 4.79
CA ILE A 105 25.90 -7.66 4.30
C ILE A 105 27.41 -7.52 4.09
N GLU A 106 27.85 -6.43 3.47
CA GLU A 106 29.27 -6.14 3.27
C GLU A 106 30.00 -6.01 4.62
N ASP A 107 29.43 -5.28 5.58
CA ASP A 107 29.98 -5.17 6.93
C ASP A 107 30.08 -6.54 7.62
N ALA A 108 29.05 -7.39 7.47
CA ALA A 108 29.06 -8.73 8.03
C ALA A 108 30.13 -9.63 7.39
N ARG A 109 30.35 -9.51 6.07
CA ARG A 109 31.42 -10.21 5.36
C ARG A 109 32.79 -9.74 5.80
N ALA A 110 33.02 -8.43 5.89
CA ALA A 110 34.28 -7.86 6.35
C ALA A 110 34.60 -8.29 7.78
N ARG A 111 33.61 -8.26 8.68
CA ARG A 111 33.77 -8.73 10.05
C ARG A 111 34.10 -10.23 10.12
N LEU A 112 33.40 -11.06 9.34
CA LEU A 112 33.69 -12.49 9.28
C LEU A 112 35.11 -12.76 8.75
N ALA A 113 35.55 -12.03 7.74
CA ALA A 113 36.91 -12.15 7.20
C ALA A 113 37.96 -11.82 8.26
N LYS A 114 37.79 -10.70 8.97
CA LYS A 114 38.67 -10.30 10.07
C LYS A 114 38.72 -11.33 11.19
N GLU A 115 37.57 -11.81 11.65
CA GLU A 115 37.50 -12.82 12.73
C GLU A 115 38.10 -14.18 12.30
N LYS A 116 38.10 -14.50 11.00
CA LYS A 116 38.80 -15.68 10.45
C LYS A 116 40.32 -15.51 10.51
N GLU A 117 40.83 -14.33 10.13
CA GLU A 117 42.27 -14.02 10.18
C GLU A 117 42.82 -14.03 11.61
N GLU A 118 42.04 -13.50 12.57
CA GLU A 118 42.40 -13.50 13.99
C GLU A 118 42.35 -14.90 14.64
N GLY A 119 41.81 -15.91 13.95
CA GLY A 119 41.67 -17.27 14.49
C GLY A 119 40.64 -17.41 15.61
N ASN A 120 39.77 -16.40 15.79
CA ASN A 120 38.82 -16.29 16.89
C ASN A 120 37.52 -17.11 16.68
N LEU A 121 37.41 -17.87 15.59
CA LEU A 121 36.20 -18.60 15.22
C LEU A 121 36.47 -20.10 15.03
N THR A 122 35.55 -20.92 15.52
CA THR A 122 35.53 -22.34 15.15
C THR A 122 35.00 -22.51 13.73
N LYS A 123 35.28 -23.69 13.11
CA LYS A 123 34.69 -24.04 11.81
C LYS A 123 33.15 -23.98 11.83
N GLY A 124 32.51 -24.37 12.93
CA GLY A 124 31.06 -24.31 13.08
C GLY A 124 30.51 -22.88 13.11
N ASP A 125 31.23 -21.95 13.77
CA ASP A 125 30.85 -20.54 13.81
C ASP A 125 30.96 -19.89 12.44
N ILE A 126 32.02 -20.20 11.70
CA ILE A 126 32.23 -19.73 10.33
C ILE A 126 31.05 -20.16 9.46
N ILE A 127 30.74 -21.47 9.42
CA ILE A 127 29.63 -22.01 8.62
C ILE A 127 28.31 -21.33 8.99
N SER A 128 28.06 -21.14 10.29
CA SER A 128 26.83 -20.52 10.80
C SER A 128 26.71 -19.04 10.40
N LYS A 129 27.82 -18.29 10.43
CA LYS A 129 27.85 -16.87 10.01
C LYS A 129 27.71 -16.75 8.49
N GLU A 130 28.39 -17.59 7.72
CA GLU A 130 28.26 -17.66 6.25
C GLU A 130 26.83 -17.99 5.83
N ALA A 131 26.19 -18.97 6.48
CA ALA A 131 24.80 -19.31 6.20
C ALA A 131 23.84 -18.12 6.45
N LYS A 132 24.08 -17.33 7.50
CA LYS A 132 23.29 -16.12 7.78
C LYS A 132 23.50 -15.03 6.73
N ILE A 133 24.75 -14.81 6.31
CA ILE A 133 25.11 -13.87 5.23
C ILE A 133 24.43 -14.30 3.93
N ASN A 134 24.57 -15.56 3.52
CA ASN A 134 23.96 -16.11 2.31
C ASN A 134 22.42 -16.01 2.34
N ALA A 135 21.80 -16.24 3.50
CA ALA A 135 20.36 -16.07 3.66
C ALA A 135 19.93 -14.60 3.54
N ALA A 136 20.74 -13.65 4.01
CA ALA A 136 20.50 -12.23 3.85
C ALA A 136 20.65 -11.80 2.38
N GLU A 137 21.70 -12.25 1.69
CA GLU A 137 21.92 -12.01 0.25
C GLU A 137 20.76 -12.53 -0.60
N ALA A 138 20.26 -13.72 -0.29
CA ALA A 138 19.10 -14.27 -0.99
C ALA A 138 17.84 -13.42 -0.78
N LYS A 139 17.68 -12.74 0.36
CA LYS A 139 16.57 -11.79 0.58
C LYS A 139 16.78 -10.51 -0.21
N VAL A 140 18.00 -9.96 -0.24
CA VAL A 140 18.35 -8.78 -1.04
C VAL A 140 18.08 -9.03 -2.52
N LYS A 141 18.54 -10.15 -3.09
CA LYS A 141 18.28 -10.49 -4.50
C LYS A 141 16.79 -10.52 -4.84
N ARG A 142 15.94 -11.01 -3.92
CA ARG A 142 14.48 -10.98 -4.11
C ARG A 142 13.92 -9.55 -4.06
N LEU A 143 14.46 -8.71 -3.18
CA LEU A 143 14.08 -7.30 -3.09
C LEU A 143 14.49 -6.53 -4.36
N GLU A 144 15.69 -6.76 -4.88
CA GLU A 144 16.17 -6.20 -6.15
C GLU A 144 15.26 -6.57 -7.32
N ALA A 145 14.90 -7.86 -7.43
CA ALA A 145 13.98 -8.32 -8.47
C ALA A 145 12.59 -7.66 -8.34
N ALA A 146 12.08 -7.52 -7.11
CA ALA A 146 10.80 -6.87 -6.85
C ALA A 146 10.83 -5.36 -7.21
N ILE A 147 11.93 -4.67 -6.93
CA ILE A 147 12.16 -3.27 -7.31
C ILE A 147 12.17 -3.15 -8.84
N LYS A 148 12.97 -3.96 -9.54
CA LYS A 148 13.00 -3.96 -11.02
C LYS A 148 11.63 -4.21 -11.64
N ALA A 149 10.90 -5.20 -11.14
CA ALA A 149 9.55 -5.49 -11.62
C ALA A 149 8.57 -4.33 -11.38
N ALA A 150 8.71 -3.62 -10.26
CA ALA A 150 7.90 -2.43 -9.97
C ALA A 150 8.27 -1.26 -10.90
N GLU A 151 9.56 -1.02 -11.15
CA GLU A 151 10.05 0.01 -12.09
C GLU A 151 9.47 -0.19 -13.49
N THR A 152 9.53 -1.41 -14.03
CA THR A 152 8.94 -1.72 -15.34
C THR A 152 7.45 -1.42 -15.38
N LYS A 153 6.69 -1.88 -14.37
CA LYS A 153 5.24 -1.61 -14.28
C LYS A 153 4.92 -0.12 -14.19
N TYR A 154 5.76 0.66 -13.51
CA TYR A 154 5.55 2.10 -13.39
C TYR A 154 5.85 2.82 -14.70
N ALA A 155 6.95 2.48 -15.37
CA ALA A 155 7.27 3.02 -16.70
C ALA A 155 6.14 2.74 -17.71
N GLU A 156 5.56 1.54 -17.70
CA GLU A 156 4.41 1.21 -18.54
C GLU A 156 3.16 2.05 -18.23
N LYS A 157 2.83 2.25 -16.94
CA LYS A 157 1.69 3.08 -16.53
C LYS A 157 1.88 4.53 -16.93
N GLU A 158 3.09 5.04 -16.77
CA GLU A 158 3.44 6.41 -17.14
C GLU A 158 3.36 6.62 -18.66
N SER A 159 3.86 5.67 -19.44
CA SER A 159 3.72 5.67 -20.90
C SER A 159 2.25 5.68 -21.33
N LYS A 160 1.43 4.77 -20.79
CA LYS A 160 -0.02 4.71 -21.06
C LYS A 160 -0.75 6.00 -20.70
N LEU A 161 -0.37 6.63 -19.58
CA LEU A 161 -0.96 7.90 -19.15
C LEU A 161 -0.56 9.06 -20.07
N SER A 162 0.69 9.07 -20.53
CA SER A 162 1.19 10.03 -21.51
C SER A 162 0.44 9.92 -22.83
N ASP A 163 0.28 8.70 -23.36
CA ASP A 163 -0.45 8.45 -24.61
C ASP A 163 -1.93 8.80 -24.47
N PHE A 164 -2.56 8.43 -23.36
CA PHE A 164 -3.94 8.83 -23.07
C PHE A 164 -4.09 10.35 -23.02
N SER A 165 -3.16 11.07 -22.37
CA SER A 165 -3.20 12.53 -22.29
C SER A 165 -2.99 13.21 -23.64
N LYS A 166 -2.17 12.65 -24.54
CA LYS A 166 -1.96 13.18 -25.90
C LYS A 166 -3.20 13.01 -26.77
N ASN A 167 -3.83 11.84 -26.72
CA ASN A 167 -5.04 11.53 -27.49
C ASN A 167 -6.29 12.31 -27.02
N GLN A 168 -6.23 12.96 -25.86
CA GLN A 168 -7.28 13.85 -25.34
C GLN A 168 -7.18 15.29 -25.86
N LYS A 169 -5.99 15.69 -26.35
CA LYS A 169 -5.70 17.04 -26.86
C LYS A 169 -5.84 17.15 -28.38
N GLN A 170 -6.09 16.04 -29.08
CA GLN A 170 -6.45 15.96 -30.49
C GLN A 170 -7.97 15.87 -30.63
#